data_AF-A0A1I7RW05-F1
#
_entry.id   AF-A0A1I7RW05-F1
#
_cell.length_a   1.000
_cell.length_b   1.000
_cell.length_c   1.000
_cell.angle_alpha   90.00
_cell.angle_beta   90.00
_cell.angle_gamma   90.00
#
_symmetry.space_group_name_H-M   'P 1'
#
loop_
_entity.id
_entity.type
_entity.pdbx_description
1 polymer ?
#
loop_
_entity_poly.entity_id
_entity_poly.type
_entity_poly.pdbx_seq_one_letter_code
_entity_poly.pdbx_strand_id
1 'polypeptide(L)'
;MVALLLSLYVDMAPGSKPVPHGTIYFYLTDSPFLLHTSQLAQQFALHLTFATIYIHAALPSIQFFIRYNIIKDKRPNLRKLYTSFIGLVLFCGVYSCTYEFDFEEQPESYRQLLYSGVKGCNLDDVLPTYSVIDKSAIISRIHGACVVVILGTSSVVVAYYGVLTWLHFKQRLAKTTYQMRKFNRDINLVLTFQALLPFTFVVLPNSLFLANLVPVNMTSTVGLIANFGSTTSPLLDALIVLFVIPAFRRNVLKSLSSSTHRSSNTIFTTL
;
A
#
# COMPACT_ATOMS: atom_id res chain seq x y z
N MET A 1 -7.93 12.31 -1.66
CA MET A 1 -7.51 10.93 -2.00
C MET A 1 -8.41 10.03 -1.18
N VAL A 2 -9.39 9.40 -1.81
CA VAL A 2 -10.34 8.50 -1.14
C VAL A 2 -9.52 7.28 -0.72
N ALA A 3 -9.10 7.23 0.53
CA ALA A 3 -8.60 6.01 1.13
C ALA A 3 -9.81 5.08 1.23
N LEU A 4 -9.98 4.27 0.19
CA LEU A 4 -10.97 3.22 0.10
C LEU A 4 -10.48 2.16 1.08
N LEU A 5 -10.92 2.30 2.33
CA LEU A 5 -10.59 1.38 3.41
C LEU A 5 -11.17 0.02 3.04
N LEU A 6 -10.26 -0.84 2.60
CA LEU A 6 -10.56 -2.19 2.24
C LEU A 6 -10.21 -3.01 3.47
N SER A 7 -11.08 -2.94 4.47
CA SER A 7 -10.97 -3.81 5.63
C SER A 7 -11.23 -5.24 5.15
N LEU A 8 -10.14 -6.00 4.96
CA LEU A 8 -10.18 -7.45 4.88
C LEU A 8 -10.78 -7.95 6.20
N TYR A 9 -12.11 -8.08 6.20
CA TYR A 9 -12.89 -8.50 7.36
C TYR A 9 -12.75 -10.01 7.50
N VAL A 10 -11.59 -10.43 7.99
CA VAL A 10 -11.38 -11.80 8.45
C VAL A 10 -11.71 -11.79 9.95
N ASP A 11 -12.97 -12.12 10.27
CA ASP A 11 -13.45 -12.55 11.60
C ASP A 11 -13.56 -11.52 12.76
N MET A 12 -14.01 -10.28 12.56
CA MET A 12 -14.05 -9.30 13.67
C MET A 12 -15.35 -8.52 13.90
N ALA A 13 -16.51 -8.99 13.44
CA ALA A 13 -17.76 -8.51 14.04
C ALA A 13 -17.98 -9.27 15.36
N PRO A 14 -18.09 -8.59 16.53
CA PRO A 14 -18.39 -9.27 17.78
C PRO A 14 -19.70 -10.06 17.64
N GLY A 15 -19.62 -11.40 17.60
CA GLY A 15 -20.76 -12.30 17.45
C GLY A 15 -20.95 -12.97 16.09
N SER A 16 -20.10 -12.73 15.07
CA SER A 16 -20.14 -13.52 13.84
C SER A 16 -19.74 -14.98 14.11
N LYS A 17 -20.40 -15.93 13.42
CA LYS A 17 -19.95 -17.33 13.43
C LYS A 17 -18.54 -17.40 12.83
N PRO A 18 -17.66 -18.29 13.34
CA PRO A 18 -16.36 -18.50 12.72
C PRO A 18 -16.58 -18.94 11.28
N VAL A 19 -16.08 -18.15 10.33
CA VAL A 19 -16.09 -18.50 8.92
C VAL A 19 -15.10 -19.67 8.75
N PRO A 20 -15.41 -20.71 7.94
CA PRO A 20 -14.47 -21.79 7.68
C PRO A 20 -13.13 -21.21 7.20
N HIS A 21 -12.11 -21.29 8.05
CA HIS A 21 -10.84 -20.63 7.79
C HIS A 21 -10.17 -21.24 6.55
N GLY A 22 -9.61 -20.38 5.71
CA GLY A 22 -8.53 -20.74 4.77
C GLY A 22 -8.93 -20.91 3.31
N THR A 23 -10.20 -21.13 2.98
CA THR A 23 -10.63 -21.27 1.57
C THR A 23 -11.40 -20.07 1.06
N ILE A 24 -12.29 -19.44 1.84
CA ILE A 24 -13.16 -18.38 1.34
C ILE A 24 -12.80 -17.04 1.99
N TYR A 25 -12.66 -16.00 1.17
CA TYR A 25 -12.30 -14.65 1.59
C TYR A 25 -13.43 -13.69 1.25
N PHE A 26 -13.90 -12.98 2.27
CA PHE A 26 -14.93 -11.96 2.14
C PHE A 26 -14.31 -10.57 2.12
N TYR A 27 -14.65 -9.81 1.09
CA TYR A 27 -14.27 -8.41 0.95
C TYR A 27 -15.51 -7.56 1.18
N LEU A 28 -15.52 -6.85 2.30
CA LEU A 28 -16.54 -5.86 2.62
C LEU A 28 -15.93 -4.47 2.51
N THR A 29 -16.70 -3.50 2.03
CA THR A 29 -16.30 -2.09 2.05
C THR A 29 -16.90 -1.41 3.27
N ASP A 30 -16.07 -0.73 4.07
CA ASP A 30 -16.53 0.09 5.20
C ASP A 30 -16.87 1.53 4.80
N SER A 31 -16.60 1.89 3.53
CA SER A 31 -16.95 3.19 2.98
C SER A 31 -18.47 3.37 2.93
N PRO A 32 -19.03 4.43 3.55
CA PRO A 32 -20.48 4.69 3.50
C PRO A 32 -20.97 4.93 2.07
N PHE A 33 -20.08 5.28 1.14
CA PHE A 33 -20.39 5.47 -0.28
C PHE A 33 -20.46 4.18 -1.09
N LEU A 34 -19.86 3.08 -0.59
CA LEU A 34 -19.77 1.80 -1.30
C LEU A 34 -20.54 0.67 -0.60
N LEU A 35 -20.91 0.88 0.67
CA LEU A 35 -21.57 -0.12 1.51
C LEU A 35 -22.81 -0.75 0.85
N HIS A 36 -23.59 0.04 0.11
CA HIS A 36 -24.83 -0.39 -0.56
C HIS A 36 -24.80 -0.19 -2.07
N THR A 37 -23.61 -0.11 -2.68
CA THR A 37 -23.49 0.02 -4.15
C THR A 37 -23.66 -1.32 -4.85
N SER A 38 -23.85 -1.29 -6.17
CA SER A 38 -23.85 -2.50 -6.98
C SER A 38 -22.54 -3.29 -6.83
N GLN A 39 -22.62 -4.60 -6.98
CA GLN A 39 -21.46 -5.50 -6.92
C GLN A 39 -20.35 -5.07 -7.88
N LEU A 40 -20.72 -4.66 -9.10
CA LEU A 40 -19.78 -4.14 -10.10
C LEU A 40 -18.99 -2.92 -9.59
N ALA A 41 -19.68 -1.96 -8.94
CA ALA A 41 -19.03 -0.77 -8.39
C ALA A 41 -18.08 -1.12 -7.24
N GLN A 42 -18.47 -2.09 -6.40
CA GLN A 42 -17.61 -2.62 -5.35
C GLN A 42 -16.38 -3.32 -5.94
N GLN A 43 -16.54 -4.25 -6.88
CA GLN A 43 -15.44 -4.97 -7.53
C GLN A 43 -14.49 -4.01 -8.24
N PHE A 44 -15.01 -2.99 -8.93
CA PHE A 44 -14.19 -1.93 -9.52
C PHE A 44 -13.34 -1.20 -8.47
N ALA A 45 -13.93 -0.87 -7.32
CA ALA A 45 -13.20 -0.27 -6.21
C ALA A 45 -12.15 -1.22 -5.62
N LEU A 46 -12.44 -2.52 -5.51
CA LEU A 46 -11.48 -3.55 -5.11
C LEU A 46 -10.29 -3.61 -6.07
N HIS A 47 -10.54 -3.65 -7.39
CA HIS A 47 -9.50 -3.64 -8.43
C HIS A 47 -8.60 -2.42 -8.34
N LEU A 48 -9.18 -1.24 -8.14
CA LEU A 48 -8.42 0.01 -7.98
C LEU A 48 -7.52 -0.04 -6.73
N THR A 49 -8.04 -0.60 -5.64
CA THR A 49 -7.26 -0.76 -4.41
C THR A 49 -6.14 -1.78 -4.58
N PHE A 50 -6.39 -2.94 -5.20
CA PHE A 50 -5.34 -3.91 -5.52
C PHE A 50 -4.25 -3.29 -6.40
N ALA A 51 -4.64 -2.53 -7.44
CA ALA A 51 -3.67 -1.85 -8.30
C ALA A 51 -2.82 -0.87 -7.50
N THR A 52 -3.45 -0.11 -6.60
CA THR A 52 -2.76 0.84 -5.72
C THR A 52 -1.78 0.14 -4.78
N ILE A 53 -2.18 -0.97 -4.17
CA ILE A 53 -1.32 -1.78 -3.29
C ILE A 53 -0.12 -2.30 -4.06
N TYR A 54 -0.32 -2.88 -5.25
CA TYR A 54 0.79 -3.40 -6.07
C TYR A 54 1.72 -2.30 -6.57
N ILE A 55 1.18 -1.15 -6.98
CA ILE A 55 2.00 0.02 -7.33
C ILE A 55 2.83 0.45 -6.14
N HIS A 56 2.24 0.59 -4.95
CA HIS A 56 2.95 1.03 -3.74
C HIS A 56 4.04 0.03 -3.32
N ALA A 57 3.75 -1.27 -3.39
CA ALA A 57 4.72 -2.33 -3.08
C ALA A 57 5.88 -2.41 -4.09
N ALA A 58 5.65 -2.09 -5.36
CA ALA A 58 6.67 -2.13 -6.42
C ALA A 58 7.38 -0.78 -6.65
N LEU A 59 6.84 0.32 -6.10
CA LEU A 59 7.41 1.66 -6.25
C LEU A 59 8.86 1.75 -5.75
N PRO A 60 9.24 1.17 -4.59
CA PRO A 60 10.64 1.19 -4.14
C PRO A 60 11.61 0.60 -5.16
N SER A 61 11.25 -0.50 -5.84
CA SER A 61 12.09 -1.12 -6.88
C SER A 61 12.44 -0.15 -7.99
N ILE A 62 11.43 0.56 -8.49
CA ILE A 62 11.61 1.58 -9.53
C ILE A 62 12.41 2.77 -8.99
N GLN A 63 12.16 3.22 -7.76
CA GLN A 63 12.90 4.32 -7.15
C GLN A 63 14.40 3.99 -7.00
N PHE A 64 14.75 2.80 -6.51
CA PHE A 64 16.14 2.35 -6.39
C PHE A 64 16.80 2.17 -7.75
N PHE A 65 16.08 1.61 -8.73
CA PHE A 65 16.56 1.53 -10.12
C PHE A 65 16.85 2.92 -10.70
N ILE A 66 15.91 3.86 -10.58
CA ILE A 66 16.07 5.25 -11.07
C ILE A 66 17.27 5.91 -10.39
N ARG A 67 17.35 5.78 -9.05
CA ARG A 67 18.43 6.36 -8.24
C ARG A 67 19.80 5.85 -8.67
N TYR A 68 19.93 4.55 -8.88
CA TYR A 68 21.17 3.95 -9.36
C TYR A 68 21.59 4.54 -10.71
N ASN A 69 20.68 4.62 -11.68
CA ASN A 69 20.99 5.17 -13.00
C ASN A 69 21.39 6.66 -12.95
N ILE A 70 20.72 7.47 -12.10
CA ILE A 70 21.08 8.88 -11.91
C ILE A 70 22.51 9.03 -11.33
N ILE A 71 22.91 8.15 -10.42
CA ILE A 71 24.25 8.20 -9.82
C ILE A 71 25.30 7.64 -10.79
N LYS A 72 24.99 6.56 -11.51
CA LYS A 72 25.90 5.90 -12.44
C LYS A 72 26.16 6.78 -13.66
N ASP A 73 25.10 7.23 -14.32
CA ASP A 73 25.18 7.87 -15.62
C ASP A 73 25.41 9.37 -15.49
N LYS A 74 26.28 9.94 -16.33
CA LYS A 74 26.50 11.40 -16.37
C LYS A 74 25.29 12.16 -16.92
N ARG A 75 24.47 11.49 -17.73
CA ARG A 75 23.28 12.04 -18.40
C ARG A 75 22.16 10.98 -18.36
N PRO A 76 21.38 10.90 -17.26
CA PRO A 76 20.32 9.91 -17.15
C PRO A 76 19.28 10.12 -18.25
N ASN A 77 18.87 9.03 -18.92
CA ASN A 77 17.82 9.08 -19.92
C ASN A 77 16.45 9.15 -19.23
N LEU A 78 15.92 10.36 -19.04
CA LEU A 78 14.64 10.60 -18.38
C LEU A 78 13.48 9.81 -19.01
N ARG A 79 13.47 9.64 -20.34
CA ARG A 79 12.44 8.88 -21.04
C ARG A 79 12.38 7.44 -20.54
N LYS A 80 13.54 6.80 -20.35
CA LYS A 80 13.63 5.43 -19.82
C LYS A 80 13.07 5.32 -18.41
N LEU A 81 13.28 6.35 -17.58
CA LEU A 81 12.77 6.38 -16.20
C LEU A 81 11.24 6.48 -16.19
N TYR A 82 10.67 7.41 -16.96
CA TYR A 82 9.23 7.59 -17.07
C TYR A 82 8.54 6.37 -17.70
N THR A 83 9.11 5.79 -18.76
CA THR A 83 8.55 4.57 -19.37
C THR A 83 8.57 3.39 -18.40
N SER A 84 9.58 3.29 -17.52
CA SER A 84 9.63 2.24 -16.50
C SER A 84 8.52 2.41 -15.46
N PHE A 85 8.28 3.66 -15.02
CA PHE A 85 7.20 3.95 -14.07
C PHE A 85 5.80 3.73 -14.68
N ILE A 86 5.56 4.23 -15.90
CA ILE A 86 4.29 4.01 -16.62
C ILE A 86 4.07 2.51 -16.87
N GLY A 87 5.13 1.80 -17.28
CA GLY A 87 5.07 0.35 -17.46
C GLY A 87 4.68 -0.39 -16.17
N LEU A 88 5.21 0.04 -15.02
CA LEU A 88 4.80 -0.52 -13.72
C LEU A 88 3.31 -0.26 -13.44
N VAL A 89 2.84 0.98 -13.60
CA VAL A 89 1.44 1.35 -13.34
C VAL A 89 0.48 0.54 -14.23
N LEU A 90 0.79 0.43 -15.52
CA LEU A 90 -0.01 -0.35 -16.47
C LEU A 90 0.01 -1.84 -16.12
N PHE A 91 1.18 -2.39 -15.79
CA PHE A 91 1.32 -3.79 -15.38
C PHE A 91 0.46 -4.08 -14.14
N CYS A 92 0.57 -3.28 -13.09
CA CYS A 92 -0.23 -3.45 -11.87
C CYS A 92 -1.73 -3.28 -12.11
N GLY A 93 -2.12 -2.32 -12.97
CA GLY A 93 -3.53 -2.13 -13.34
C GLY A 93 -4.11 -3.33 -14.08
N VAL A 94 -3.42 -3.80 -15.13
CA VAL A 94 -3.84 -5.00 -15.88
C VAL A 94 -3.86 -6.23 -14.99
N TYR A 95 -2.83 -6.44 -14.17
CA TYR A 95 -2.76 -7.55 -13.22
C TYR A 95 -3.88 -7.49 -12.18
N SER A 96 -4.29 -6.30 -11.75
CA SER A 96 -5.42 -6.19 -10.81
C SER A 96 -6.72 -6.57 -11.47
N CYS A 97 -6.96 -6.17 -12.73
CA CYS A 97 -8.14 -6.58 -13.47
C CYS A 97 -8.26 -8.10 -13.67
N THR A 98 -7.17 -8.88 -13.61
CA THR A 98 -7.27 -10.34 -13.72
C THR A 98 -7.95 -10.98 -12.49
N TYR A 99 -8.05 -10.26 -11.36
CA TYR A 99 -8.84 -10.72 -10.21
C TYR A 99 -10.34 -10.79 -10.48
N GLU A 100 -10.81 -10.28 -11.62
CA GLU A 100 -12.22 -10.45 -12.01
C GLU A 100 -12.58 -11.93 -12.12
N PHE A 101 -11.63 -12.76 -12.55
CA PHE A 101 -11.78 -14.21 -12.64
C PHE A 101 -11.71 -14.95 -11.30
N ASP A 102 -11.31 -14.25 -10.23
CA ASP A 102 -11.28 -14.80 -8.86
C ASP A 102 -12.59 -14.53 -8.10
N PHE A 103 -13.40 -13.57 -8.56
CA PHE A 103 -14.64 -13.23 -7.88
C PHE A 103 -15.72 -14.26 -8.18
N GLU A 104 -16.27 -14.82 -7.10
CA GLU A 104 -17.45 -15.67 -7.18
C GLU A 104 -18.72 -14.81 -7.30
N GLU A 105 -19.72 -15.33 -8.01
CA GLU A 105 -21.08 -14.83 -7.89
C GLU A 105 -21.53 -14.94 -6.41
N GLN A 106 -22.49 -14.16 -5.94
CA GLN A 106 -22.90 -14.14 -4.53
C GLN A 106 -24.00 -15.18 -4.25
N PRO A 107 -23.71 -16.46 -3.95
CA PRO A 107 -24.75 -17.39 -3.57
C PRO A 107 -25.36 -16.99 -2.22
N GLU A 108 -26.66 -17.25 -2.08
CA GLU A 108 -27.42 -16.96 -0.86
C GLU A 108 -26.82 -17.66 0.38
N SER A 109 -26.11 -18.77 0.19
CA SER A 109 -25.40 -19.48 1.26
C SER A 109 -24.31 -18.62 1.94
N TYR A 110 -23.59 -17.79 1.17
CA TYR A 110 -22.57 -16.88 1.71
C TYR A 110 -23.19 -15.72 2.48
N ARG A 111 -24.33 -15.21 2.00
CA ARG A 111 -25.11 -14.20 2.73
C ARG A 111 -25.56 -14.74 4.08
N GLN A 112 -26.12 -15.94 4.12
CA GLN A 112 -26.52 -16.59 5.37
C GLN A 112 -25.32 -16.82 6.29
N LEU A 113 -24.17 -17.24 5.76
CA LEU A 113 -22.95 -17.45 6.53
C LEU A 113 -22.45 -16.17 7.20
N LEU A 114 -22.41 -15.06 6.45
CA LEU A 114 -21.94 -13.75 6.93
C LEU A 114 -22.87 -13.13 7.98
N TYR A 115 -24.18 -13.17 7.74
CA TYR A 115 -25.12 -12.29 8.45
C TYR A 115 -26.02 -13.00 9.47
N SER A 116 -26.27 -14.31 9.36
CA SER A 116 -27.24 -15.02 10.24
C SER A 116 -26.88 -15.03 11.73
N GLY A 117 -25.62 -14.80 12.10
CA GLY A 117 -25.15 -14.75 13.48
C GLY A 117 -25.07 -13.35 14.08
N VAL A 118 -25.24 -12.30 13.27
CA VAL A 118 -24.98 -10.93 13.70
C VAL A 118 -26.23 -10.37 14.40
N LYS A 119 -26.12 -10.04 15.68
CA LYS A 119 -27.24 -9.51 16.47
C LYS A 119 -27.77 -8.22 15.84
N GLY A 120 -29.07 -8.19 15.54
CA GLY A 120 -29.74 -7.04 14.92
C GLY A 120 -29.66 -7.01 13.40
N CYS A 121 -29.10 -8.03 12.76
CA CYS A 121 -29.09 -8.18 11.30
C CYS A 121 -30.26 -9.09 10.89
N ASN A 122 -31.23 -8.57 10.14
CA ASN A 122 -32.25 -9.40 9.49
C ASN A 122 -31.83 -9.68 8.04
N LEU A 123 -31.94 -10.93 7.60
CA LEU A 123 -31.61 -11.30 6.23
C LEU A 123 -32.55 -10.66 5.20
N ASP A 124 -33.75 -10.28 5.61
CA ASP A 124 -34.72 -9.59 4.75
C ASP A 124 -34.40 -8.10 4.53
N ASP A 125 -33.49 -7.51 5.31
CA ASP A 125 -33.11 -6.10 5.20
C ASP A 125 -32.13 -5.86 4.02
N VAL A 126 -31.91 -4.58 3.69
CA VAL A 126 -30.86 -4.17 2.76
C VAL A 126 -29.51 -4.33 3.44
N LEU A 127 -28.84 -5.44 3.14
CA LEU A 127 -27.52 -5.75 3.69
C LEU A 127 -26.40 -5.05 2.90
N PRO A 128 -25.21 -4.88 3.52
CA PRO A 128 -24.03 -4.42 2.80
C PRO A 128 -23.64 -5.33 1.63
N THR A 129 -23.18 -4.75 0.54
CA THR A 129 -22.62 -5.50 -0.59
C THR A 129 -21.26 -6.08 -0.21
N TYR A 130 -21.00 -7.33 -0.62
CA TYR A 130 -19.75 -8.02 -0.36
C TYR A 130 -19.21 -8.67 -1.64
N SER A 131 -17.92 -8.92 -1.71
CA SER A 131 -17.33 -9.74 -2.78
C SER A 131 -16.63 -10.95 -2.17
N VAL A 132 -16.66 -12.07 -2.88
CA VAL A 132 -16.13 -13.34 -2.38
C VAL A 132 -15.03 -13.83 -3.32
N ILE A 133 -13.94 -14.32 -2.75
CA ILE A 133 -12.89 -15.02 -3.47
C ILE A 133 -12.69 -16.41 -2.84
N ASP A 134 -12.81 -17.46 -3.64
CA ASP A 134 -12.42 -18.81 -3.25
C ASP A 134 -10.91 -19.04 -3.54
N LYS A 135 -10.10 -19.12 -2.49
CA LYS A 135 -8.67 -19.44 -2.53
C LYS A 135 -8.38 -20.89 -2.87
N SER A 136 -9.36 -21.78 -2.76
CA SER A 136 -9.20 -23.17 -3.19
C SER A 136 -9.19 -23.29 -4.71
N ALA A 137 -9.83 -22.33 -5.40
CA ALA A 137 -9.86 -22.27 -6.85
C ALA A 137 -8.44 -22.16 -7.45
N ILE A 138 -8.21 -22.88 -8.56
CA ILE A 138 -6.91 -22.94 -9.22
C ILE A 138 -6.44 -21.54 -9.65
N ILE A 139 -7.37 -20.71 -10.15
CA ILE A 139 -7.07 -19.34 -10.58
C ILE A 139 -6.55 -18.50 -9.41
N SER A 140 -7.21 -18.55 -8.24
CA SER A 140 -6.76 -17.79 -7.08
C SER A 140 -5.42 -18.29 -6.52
N ARG A 141 -5.14 -19.59 -6.62
CA ARG A 141 -3.81 -20.15 -6.28
C ARG A 141 -2.72 -19.64 -7.23
N ILE A 142 -3.01 -19.55 -8.52
CA ILE A 142 -2.10 -18.97 -9.51
C ILE A 142 -1.86 -17.50 -9.20
N HIS A 143 -2.91 -16.70 -8.96
CA HIS A 143 -2.75 -15.31 -8.55
C HIS A 143 -1.94 -15.18 -7.25
N GLY A 144 -2.20 -16.01 -6.25
CA GLY A 144 -1.42 -16.03 -5.01
C GLY A 144 0.07 -16.27 -5.26
N ALA A 145 0.41 -17.26 -6.09
CA ALA A 145 1.80 -17.54 -6.47
C ALA A 145 2.43 -16.38 -7.26
N CYS A 146 1.70 -15.79 -8.21
CA CYS A 146 2.14 -14.63 -8.98
C CYS A 146 2.43 -13.42 -8.09
N VAL A 147 1.57 -13.14 -7.09
CA VAL A 147 1.81 -12.07 -6.10
C VAL A 147 3.12 -12.30 -5.36
N VAL A 148 3.36 -13.52 -4.86
CA VAL A 148 4.60 -13.85 -4.14
C VAL A 148 5.82 -13.64 -5.04
N VAL A 149 5.75 -14.05 -6.31
CA VAL A 149 6.84 -13.84 -7.27
C VAL A 149 7.06 -12.34 -7.53
N ILE A 150 6.00 -11.55 -7.73
CA ILE A 150 6.09 -10.10 -7.95
C ILE A 150 6.73 -9.41 -6.73
N LEU A 151 6.26 -9.70 -5.51
CA LEU A 151 6.79 -9.09 -4.29
C LEU A 151 8.23 -9.56 -3.99
N GLY A 152 8.52 -10.83 -4.23
CA GLY A 152 9.86 -11.39 -4.06
C GLY A 152 10.87 -10.79 -5.04
N THR A 153 10.53 -10.74 -6.32
CA THR A 153 11.38 -10.12 -7.35
C THR A 153 11.57 -8.63 -7.10
N SER A 154 10.52 -7.90 -6.70
CA SER A 154 10.62 -6.49 -6.27
C SER A 154 11.63 -6.32 -5.12
N SER A 155 11.53 -7.17 -4.09
CA SER A 155 12.45 -7.12 -2.95
C SER A 155 13.91 -7.38 -3.36
N VAL A 156 14.14 -8.34 -4.26
CA VAL A 156 15.48 -8.61 -4.82
C VAL A 156 16.00 -7.41 -5.62
N VAL A 157 15.16 -6.76 -6.43
CA VAL A 157 15.51 -5.56 -7.21
C VAL A 157 15.90 -4.40 -6.28
N VAL A 158 15.13 -4.14 -5.21
CA VAL A 158 15.47 -3.14 -4.19
C VAL A 158 16.83 -3.44 -3.56
N ALA A 159 17.05 -4.68 -3.10
CA ALA A 159 18.31 -5.07 -2.46
C ALA A 159 19.49 -4.91 -3.42
N TYR A 160 19.36 -5.41 -4.65
CA TYR A 160 20.40 -5.36 -5.67
C TYR A 160 20.79 -3.91 -6.04
N TYR A 161 19.81 -3.08 -6.39
CA TYR A 161 20.09 -1.68 -6.74
C TYR A 161 20.45 -0.82 -5.54
N GLY A 162 19.98 -1.16 -4.33
CA GLY A 162 20.41 -0.55 -3.08
C GLY A 162 21.91 -0.76 -2.84
N VAL A 163 22.37 -2.01 -2.95
CA VAL A 163 23.80 -2.35 -2.83
C VAL A 163 24.63 -1.67 -3.93
N LEU A 164 24.20 -1.74 -5.19
CA LEU A 164 24.92 -1.09 -6.29
C LEU A 164 25.02 0.44 -6.13
N THR A 165 23.93 1.07 -5.67
CA THR A 165 23.88 2.50 -5.36
C THR A 165 24.86 2.85 -4.25
N TRP A 166 24.90 2.06 -3.19
CA TRP A 166 25.84 2.24 -2.08
C TRP A 166 27.30 2.13 -2.53
N LEU A 167 27.63 1.10 -3.31
CA LEU A 167 28.98 0.88 -3.83
C LEU A 167 29.45 2.04 -4.74
N HIS A 168 28.60 2.47 -5.68
CA HIS A 168 28.92 3.60 -6.56
C HIS A 168 29.05 4.91 -5.78
N PHE A 169 28.19 5.12 -4.79
CA PHE A 169 28.27 6.30 -3.92
C PHE A 169 29.58 6.34 -3.14
N LYS A 170 30.04 5.20 -2.58
CA LYS A 170 31.33 5.09 -1.87
C LYS A 170 32.51 5.42 -2.77
N GLN A 171 32.50 4.96 -4.03
CA GLN A 171 33.57 5.26 -4.99
C GLN A 171 33.64 6.75 -5.36
N ARG A 172 32.49 7.44 -5.46
CA ARG A 172 32.44 8.88 -5.80
C ARG A 172 32.57 9.81 -4.61
N LEU A 173 32.55 9.27 -3.40
CA LEU A 173 32.56 10.04 -2.15
C LEU A 173 33.76 10.98 -2.06
N ALA A 174 34.93 10.54 -2.52
CA ALA A 174 36.18 11.30 -2.50
C ALA A 174 36.15 12.56 -3.40
N LYS A 175 35.33 12.56 -4.45
CA LYS A 175 35.29 13.64 -5.45
C LYS A 175 34.09 14.60 -5.27
N THR A 176 33.26 14.35 -4.25
CA THR A 176 31.98 15.04 -4.07
C THR A 176 32.05 16.02 -2.89
N THR A 177 31.42 17.19 -3.01
CA THR A 177 31.36 18.18 -1.93
C THR A 177 30.64 17.63 -0.70
N TYR A 178 30.97 18.16 0.48
CA TYR A 178 30.36 17.74 1.75
C TYR A 178 28.82 17.89 1.74
N GLN A 179 28.31 18.99 1.18
CA GLN A 179 26.88 19.25 1.09
C GLN A 179 26.16 18.20 0.23
N MET A 180 26.71 17.88 -0.95
CA MET A 180 26.15 16.87 -1.84
C MET A 180 26.25 15.46 -1.24
N ARG A 181 27.32 15.16 -0.51
CA ARG A 181 27.46 13.89 0.24
C ARG A 181 26.36 13.75 1.30
N LYS A 182 26.13 14.79 2.10
CA LYS A 182 25.07 14.81 3.11
C LYS A 182 23.70 14.63 2.47
N PHE A 183 23.41 15.39 1.42
CA PHE A 183 22.14 15.28 0.69
C PHE A 183 21.88 13.87 0.14
N ASN A 184 22.88 13.25 -0.48
CA ASN A 184 22.73 11.89 -1.01
C ASN A 184 22.53 10.84 0.09
N ARG A 185 23.18 11.01 1.25
CA ARG A 185 22.97 10.15 2.42
C ARG A 185 21.54 10.28 2.94
N ASP A 186 21.04 11.51 3.07
CA ASP A 186 19.69 11.78 3.56
C ASP A 186 18.64 11.19 2.59
N ILE A 187 18.81 11.34 1.27
CA ILE A 187 17.94 10.69 0.27
C ILE A 187 17.97 9.16 0.37
N ASN A 188 19.16 8.55 0.46
CA ASN A 188 19.26 7.09 0.54
C ASN A 188 18.58 6.56 1.82
N LEU A 189 18.65 7.32 2.90
CA LEU A 189 17.97 7.01 4.15
C LEU A 189 16.43 7.10 3.99
N VAL A 190 15.90 8.13 3.32
CA VAL A 190 14.47 8.19 2.95
C VAL A 190 14.05 6.97 2.15
N LEU A 191 14.77 6.64 1.07
CA LEU A 191 14.45 5.48 0.22
C LEU A 191 14.49 4.16 0.99
N THR A 192 15.42 4.02 1.93
CA THR A 192 15.51 2.82 2.78
C THR A 192 14.29 2.70 3.68
N PHE A 193 13.85 3.79 4.33
CA PHE A 193 12.63 3.77 5.14
C PHE A 193 11.37 3.53 4.31
N GLN A 194 11.27 4.14 3.13
CA GLN A 194 10.16 3.93 2.19
C GLN A 194 10.11 2.50 1.63
N ALA A 195 11.25 1.80 1.54
CA ALA A 195 11.27 0.38 1.19
C ALA A 195 10.92 -0.53 2.38
N LEU A 196 11.36 -0.14 3.58
CA LEU A 196 11.16 -0.94 4.79
C LEU A 196 9.69 -0.96 5.24
N LEU A 197 8.96 0.15 5.08
CA LEU A 197 7.54 0.24 5.43
C LEU A 197 6.66 -0.80 4.69
N PRO A 198 6.57 -0.80 3.35
CA PRO A 198 5.76 -1.78 2.63
C PRO A 198 6.30 -3.19 2.83
N PHE A 199 7.60 -3.37 3.03
CA PHE A 199 8.14 -4.68 3.38
C PHE A 199 7.58 -5.20 4.71
N THR A 200 7.58 -4.37 5.75
CA THR A 200 7.17 -4.74 7.10
C THR A 200 5.66 -4.90 7.22
N PHE A 201 4.89 -4.01 6.59
CA PHE A 201 3.44 -3.93 6.73
C PHE A 201 2.65 -4.69 5.67
N VAL A 202 3.25 -4.94 4.49
CA VAL A 202 2.56 -5.59 3.37
C VAL A 202 3.26 -6.90 3.02
N VAL A 203 4.52 -6.86 2.61
CA VAL A 203 5.20 -8.05 2.06
C VAL A 203 5.33 -9.15 3.10
N LEU A 204 5.88 -8.84 4.27
CA LEU A 204 6.14 -9.81 5.33
C LEU A 204 4.86 -10.48 5.86
N PRO A 205 3.83 -9.76 6.33
CA PRO A 205 2.62 -10.39 6.85
C PRO A 205 1.87 -11.19 5.78
N ASN A 206 1.77 -10.68 4.55
CA ASN A 206 1.13 -11.43 3.45
C ASN A 206 1.93 -12.68 3.07
N SER A 207 3.27 -12.61 3.04
CA SER A 207 4.10 -13.77 2.72
C SER A 207 4.01 -14.85 3.80
N LEU A 208 4.04 -14.45 5.08
CA LEU A 208 3.87 -15.37 6.21
C LEU A 208 2.47 -16.02 6.19
N PHE A 209 1.46 -15.23 5.85
CA PHE A 209 0.08 -15.69 5.75
C PHE A 209 -0.11 -16.68 4.60
N LEU A 210 0.36 -16.33 3.39
CA LEU A 210 0.30 -17.21 2.21
C LEU A 210 1.12 -18.49 2.38
N ALA A 211 2.21 -18.44 3.16
CA ALA A 211 3.01 -19.62 3.49
C ALA A 211 2.40 -20.49 4.62
N ASN A 212 1.23 -20.13 5.15
CA ASN A 212 0.60 -20.78 6.31
C ASN A 212 1.52 -20.84 7.55
N LEU A 213 2.39 -19.84 7.72
CA LEU A 213 3.30 -19.73 8.87
C LEU A 213 2.69 -18.96 10.04
N VAL A 214 1.54 -18.30 9.83
CA VAL A 214 0.81 -17.56 10.88
C VAL A 214 -0.16 -18.51 11.58
N PRO A 215 -0.06 -18.69 12.90
CA PRO A 215 -1.04 -19.44 13.67
C PRO A 215 -2.47 -18.89 13.48
N VAL A 216 -3.47 -19.77 13.43
CA VAL A 216 -4.87 -19.38 13.19
C VAL A 216 -5.35 -18.30 14.17
N ASN A 217 -5.00 -18.43 15.45
CA ASN A 217 -5.36 -17.45 16.49
C ASN A 217 -4.71 -16.06 16.31
N MET A 218 -3.67 -15.94 15.49
CA MET A 218 -3.01 -14.66 15.18
C MET A 218 -3.45 -14.06 13.84
N THR A 219 -4.25 -14.79 13.04
CA THR A 219 -4.63 -14.36 11.68
C THR A 219 -5.36 -13.02 11.68
N SER A 220 -6.30 -12.82 12.62
CA SER A 220 -7.05 -11.55 12.75
C SER A 220 -6.13 -10.38 13.10
N THR A 221 -5.17 -10.58 14.01
CA THR A 221 -4.20 -9.55 14.40
C THR A 221 -3.26 -9.21 13.25
N VAL A 222 -2.77 -10.21 12.51
CA VAL A 222 -1.92 -9.99 11.34
C VAL A 222 -2.68 -9.25 10.24
N GLY A 223 -3.94 -9.62 10.00
CA GLY A 223 -4.82 -8.91 9.06
C GLY A 223 -5.05 -7.44 9.46
N LEU A 224 -5.29 -7.18 10.75
CA LEU A 224 -5.42 -5.82 11.28
C LEU A 224 -4.15 -5.00 11.07
N ILE A 225 -2.98 -5.55 11.39
CA ILE A 225 -1.69 -4.87 11.22
C ILE A 225 -1.42 -4.59 9.75
N ALA A 226 -1.70 -5.56 8.86
CA ALA A 226 -1.52 -5.37 7.42
C ALA A 226 -2.45 -4.28 6.87
N ASN A 227 -3.71 -4.25 7.30
CA ASN A 227 -4.68 -3.24 6.88
C ASN A 227 -4.34 -1.84 7.44
N PHE A 228 -4.00 -1.75 8.73
CA PHE A 228 -3.55 -0.50 9.34
C PHE A 228 -2.28 0.01 8.67
N GLY A 229 -1.33 -0.88 8.42
CA GLY A 229 -0.08 -0.56 7.76
C GLY A 229 -0.28 -0.07 6.32
N SER A 230 -1.10 -0.74 5.52
CA SER A 230 -1.36 -0.33 4.13
C SER A 230 -2.07 1.03 4.05
N THR A 231 -3.03 1.27 4.95
CA THR A 231 -3.80 2.53 4.99
C THR A 231 -3.00 3.71 5.53
N THR A 232 -2.09 3.48 6.48
CA THR A 232 -1.22 4.52 7.04
C THR A 232 0.10 4.72 6.27
N SER A 233 0.48 3.79 5.39
CA SER A 233 1.74 3.86 4.64
C SER A 233 1.93 5.18 3.88
N PRO A 234 0.94 5.72 3.13
CA PRO A 234 1.11 7.01 2.45
C PRO A 234 1.38 8.19 3.41
N LEU A 235 0.76 8.15 4.60
CA LEU A 235 0.99 9.16 5.64
C LEU A 235 2.40 9.01 6.22
N LEU A 236 2.82 7.77 6.53
CA LEU A 236 4.16 7.49 7.04
C LEU A 236 5.24 7.89 6.04
N ASP A 237 5.04 7.62 4.74
CA ASP A 237 5.94 8.06 3.66
C ASP A 237 6.12 9.58 3.65
N ALA A 238 5.01 10.33 3.77
CA ALA A 238 5.06 11.79 3.84
C ALA A 238 5.78 12.29 5.09
N LEU A 239 5.54 11.65 6.25
CA LEU A 239 6.21 12.00 7.51
C LEU A 239 7.71 11.69 7.45
N ILE A 240 8.13 10.55 6.87
CA ILE A 240 9.54 10.22 6.66
C ILE A 240 10.23 11.31 5.86
N VAL A 241 9.65 11.72 4.72
CA VAL A 241 10.21 12.78 3.87
C VAL A 241 10.32 14.09 4.65
N LEU A 242 9.27 14.46 5.39
CA LEU A 242 9.23 15.69 6.19
C LEU A 242 10.29 15.71 7.29
N PHE A 243 10.48 14.62 8.03
CA PHE A 243 11.40 14.56 9.16
C PHE A 243 12.86 14.38 8.74
N VAL A 244 13.10 13.56 7.72
CA VAL A 244 14.46 13.22 7.27
C VAL A 244 15.09 14.36 6.50
N ILE A 245 14.36 15.01 5.60
CA ILE A 245 14.94 16.04 4.72
C ILE A 245 14.83 17.41 5.42
N PRO A 246 15.95 18.00 5.90
CA PRO A 246 15.88 19.19 6.75
C PRO A 246 15.33 20.42 6.03
N ALA A 247 15.46 20.48 4.70
CA ALA A 247 14.92 21.58 3.89
C ALA A 247 13.39 21.65 3.97
N PHE A 248 12.69 20.52 3.87
CA PHE A 248 11.24 20.48 4.01
C PHE A 248 10.79 20.87 5.41
N ARG A 249 11.45 20.33 6.44
CA ARG A 249 11.17 20.70 7.84
C ARG A 249 11.29 22.20 8.08
N ARG A 250 12.36 22.84 7.59
CA ARG A 250 12.56 24.30 7.73
C ARG A 250 11.48 25.10 7.03
N ASN A 251 11.08 24.68 5.83
CA ASN A 251 10.04 25.37 5.06
C ASN A 251 8.66 25.28 5.75
N VAL A 252 8.30 24.11 6.26
CA VAL A 252 7.04 23.92 7.00
C VAL A 252 7.05 24.75 8.30
N LEU A 253 8.12 24.69 9.09
CA LEU A 253 8.23 25.48 10.33
C LEU A 253 8.20 26.99 10.07
N LYS A 254 8.86 27.47 9.00
CA LYS A 254 8.83 28.89 8.61
C LYS A 254 7.42 29.34 8.20
N SER A 255 6.68 28.49 7.50
CA SER A 255 5.29 28.78 7.14
C SER A 255 4.40 28.94 8.38
N LEU A 256 4.53 28.02 9.34
CA LEU A 256 3.82 28.06 10.62
C LEU A 256 4.17 29.30 11.45
N SER A 257 5.46 29.66 11.54
CA SER A 257 5.88 30.86 12.28
C SER A 257 5.43 32.16 11.61
N SER A 258 5.42 32.21 10.27
CA SER A 258 4.99 33.40 9.51
C SER A 258 3.49 33.67 9.60
N SER A 259 2.67 32.62 9.77
CA SER A 259 1.23 32.78 9.97
C SER A 259 0.89 33.41 11.31
N THR A 260 1.74 33.23 12.32
CA THR A 260 1.53 33.81 13.66
C THR A 260 1.78 35.33 13.66
N HIS A 261 2.68 35.83 12.82
CA HIS A 261 3.07 37.24 12.84
C HIS A 261 2.18 38.15 11.98
N ARG A 262 1.40 37.59 11.05
CA ARG A 262 0.54 38.35 10.11
C ARG A 262 -0.87 38.63 10.65
N SER A 263 -1.25 38.01 11.78
CA SER A 263 -2.60 38.16 12.39
C SER A 263 -2.72 39.30 13.42
N SER A 264 -1.63 39.99 13.79
CA SER A 264 -1.66 41.02 14.84
C SER A 264 -1.74 42.47 14.35
N ASN A 265 -1.68 42.74 13.04
CA ASN A 265 -1.59 44.11 12.52
C ASN A 265 -2.85 44.59 11.75
N THR A 266 -3.98 43.90 11.84
CA THR A 266 -5.21 44.28 11.07
C THR A 266 -6.41 44.67 11.95
N ILE A 267 -6.23 44.82 13.27
CA ILE A 267 -7.32 45.19 14.20
C ILE A 267 -7.19 46.63 14.74
N PHE A 268 -6.15 47.38 14.40
CA PHE A 268 -5.94 48.76 14.91
C PHE A 268 -5.80 49.81 13.79
N THR A 269 -6.76 49.87 12.86
CA THR A 269 -6.96 51.04 11.98
C THR A 269 -8.41 51.15 11.54
N THR A 270 -9.32 51.29 12.50
CA THR A 270 -10.63 51.94 12.31
C THR A 270 -11.06 52.46 13.67
N LEU A 271 -10.62 53.68 14.01
CA LEU A 271 -11.28 54.65 14.88
C LEU A 271 -10.55 55.98 14.73
#